data_AF-A0AAU9U6K8-F1
#
_entry.id   AF-A0AAU9U6K8-F1
#
_cell.length_a   1.000
_cell.length_b   1.000
_cell.length_c   1.000
_cell.angle_alpha   90.00
_cell.angle_beta   90.00
_cell.angle_gamma   90.00
#
_symmetry.space_group_name_H-M   'P 1'
#
loop_
_entity.id
_entity.type
_entity.pdbx_description
1 polymer ?
#
loop_
_entity_poly.entity_id
_entity_poly.type
_entity_poly.pdbx_seq_one_letter_code
_entity_poly.pdbx_strand_id
1 'polypeptide(L)'
;MTTERNGVLIQHNVPHIQQRYNWDCGVTCILMILSEEDKTKFLNNFTNICQEEGFGHTTCTVDLCYLLKRFDIEHCMYTTRQSPNIRSLSNLSNNTSNTDKVATRISKRFIYASVNDIKIFDGVLSVKDLVSHIVHKGPAIVLVDAGLLSCDLCKHNKLTVEFR
;
A
#
# COMPACT_ATOMS: atom_id res chain seq x y z
N MET A 1 -40.24 -5.45 -15.67
CA MET A 1 -39.87 -5.56 -14.24
C MET A 1 -38.37 -5.35 -14.14
N THR A 2 -37.96 -4.10 -13.93
CA THR A 2 -36.57 -3.72 -13.66
C THR A 2 -36.30 -4.03 -12.20
N THR A 3 -35.50 -5.05 -11.94
CA THR A 3 -34.99 -5.34 -10.59
C THR A 3 -34.05 -4.22 -10.17
N GLU A 4 -34.58 -3.28 -9.40
CA GLU A 4 -33.77 -2.32 -8.65
C GLU A 4 -32.81 -3.12 -7.76
N ARG A 5 -31.51 -3.04 -8.07
CA ARG A 5 -30.48 -3.53 -7.16
C ARG A 5 -30.44 -2.55 -5.99
N ASN A 6 -31.22 -2.83 -4.95
CA ASN A 6 -31.11 -2.20 -3.64
C ASN A 6 -29.78 -2.61 -2.99
N GLY A 7 -28.67 -2.10 -3.51
CA GLY A 7 -27.37 -2.22 -2.87
C GLY A 7 -27.24 -1.17 -1.79
N VAL A 8 -26.93 -1.59 -0.56
CA VAL A 8 -26.53 -0.65 0.51
C VAL A 8 -25.20 -0.02 0.10
N LEU A 9 -25.17 1.29 -0.07
CA LEU A 9 -23.93 2.03 -0.31
C LEU A 9 -23.15 2.09 1.01
N ILE A 10 -21.97 1.51 1.02
CA ILE A 10 -21.04 1.59 2.17
C ILE A 10 -19.93 2.55 1.79
N GLN A 11 -19.80 3.62 2.59
CA GLN A 11 -18.75 4.62 2.45
C GLN A 11 -17.94 4.66 3.74
N HIS A 12 -16.64 4.38 3.63
CA HIS A 12 -15.70 4.57 4.72
C HIS A 12 -15.28 6.04 4.78
N ASN A 13 -15.23 6.60 5.99
CA ASN A 13 -14.71 7.94 6.20
C ASN A 13 -13.18 7.92 6.17
N VAL A 14 -12.61 7.88 4.96
CA VAL A 14 -11.16 7.93 4.73
C VAL A 14 -10.80 9.31 4.18
N PRO A 15 -10.17 10.19 4.97
CA PRO A 15 -9.76 11.50 4.49
C PRO A 15 -8.69 11.35 3.41
N HIS A 16 -8.80 12.16 2.35
CA HIS A 16 -7.74 12.24 1.35
C HIS A 16 -6.56 13.06 1.89
N ILE A 17 -5.35 12.49 1.80
CA ILE A 17 -4.10 13.19 2.11
C ILE A 17 -3.21 13.13 0.85
N GLN A 18 -2.69 14.28 0.44
CA GLN A 18 -1.76 14.35 -0.67
C GLN A 18 -0.36 13.92 -0.21
N GLN A 19 0.28 13.03 -0.99
CA GLN A 19 1.65 12.61 -0.75
C GLN A 19 2.62 13.80 -0.83
N ARG A 20 3.69 13.79 -0.04
CA ARG A 20 4.65 14.91 0.05
C ARG A 20 5.84 14.74 -0.87
N TYR A 21 6.19 13.49 -1.16
CA TYR A 21 7.36 13.12 -1.94
C TYR A 21 6.95 12.23 -3.12
N ASN A 22 7.89 11.87 -3.98
CA ASN A 22 7.62 10.96 -5.10
C ASN A 22 7.60 9.47 -4.69
N TRP A 23 8.05 9.16 -3.46
CA TRP A 23 8.25 7.81 -2.96
C TRP A 23 7.27 7.41 -1.84
N ASP A 24 6.56 8.35 -1.23
CA ASP A 24 5.79 8.16 0.00
C ASP A 24 4.30 7.88 -0.26
N CYS A 25 3.91 7.50 -1.48
CA CYS A 25 2.50 7.21 -1.82
C CYS A 25 1.90 6.12 -0.92
N GLY A 26 2.64 5.04 -0.66
CA GLY A 26 2.23 3.96 0.24
C GLY A 26 2.19 4.38 1.71
N VAL A 27 3.12 5.22 2.15
CA VAL A 27 3.13 5.79 3.51
C VAL A 27 1.93 6.73 3.70
N THR A 28 1.61 7.52 2.67
CA THR A 28 0.45 8.41 2.66
C THR A 28 -0.85 7.61 2.74
N CYS A 29 -0.94 6.45 2.10
CA CYS A 29 -2.09 5.55 2.27
C CYS A 29 -2.29 5.12 3.73
N ILE A 30 -1.21 4.87 4.47
CA ILE A 30 -1.29 4.57 5.90
C ILE A 30 -1.75 5.80 6.68
N LEU A 31 -1.18 6.98 6.42
CA LEU A 31 -1.60 8.22 7.10
C LEU A 31 -3.10 8.49 6.97
N MET A 32 -3.73 8.13 5.84
CA MET A 32 -5.17 8.29 5.63
C MET A 32 -6.04 7.41 6.53
N ILE A 33 -5.51 6.33 7.10
CA ILE A 33 -6.26 5.38 7.95
C ILE A 33 -5.85 5.42 9.42
N LEU A 34 -4.83 6.20 9.78
CA LEU A 34 -4.44 6.39 11.18
C LEU A 34 -5.44 7.27 11.95
N SER A 35 -5.50 7.05 13.26
CA SER A 35 -6.14 7.98 14.20
C SER A 35 -5.49 9.38 14.09
N GLU A 36 -6.19 10.45 14.49
CA GLU A 36 -5.61 11.80 14.45
C GLU A 36 -4.39 11.94 15.38
N GLU A 37 -4.38 11.21 16.50
CA GLU A 37 -3.24 11.17 17.42
C GLU A 37 -2.03 10.51 16.75
N ASP A 38 -2.19 9.30 16.21
CA ASP A 38 -1.11 8.56 15.55
C ASP A 38 -0.60 9.28 14.30
N LYS A 39 -1.52 9.87 13.53
CA LYS A 39 -1.19 10.69 12.37
C LYS A 39 -0.34 11.89 12.80
N THR A 40 -0.75 12.63 13.83
CA THR A 40 0.02 13.78 14.35
C THR A 40 1.41 13.34 14.82
N LYS A 41 1.47 12.25 15.59
CA LYS A 41 2.73 11.65 16.06
C LYS A 41 3.63 11.24 14.90
N PHE A 42 3.06 10.63 13.87
CA PHE A 42 3.79 10.24 12.66
C PHE A 42 4.36 11.48 11.98
N LEU A 43 3.51 12.46 11.68
CA LEU A 43 3.90 13.63 10.90
C LEU A 43 5.00 14.45 11.59
N ASN A 44 4.95 14.55 12.92
CA ASN A 44 5.98 15.22 13.72
C ASN A 44 7.34 14.47 13.71
N ASN A 45 7.34 13.16 13.42
CA ASN A 45 8.53 12.30 13.44
C ASN A 45 8.75 11.58 12.11
N PHE A 46 8.25 12.13 11.00
CA PHE A 46 8.11 11.42 9.72
C PHE A 46 9.42 10.76 9.27
N THR A 47 10.50 11.54 9.19
CA THR A 47 11.81 11.04 8.76
C THR A 47 12.37 10.00 9.72
N ASN A 48 12.24 10.22 11.03
CA ASN A 48 12.75 9.32 12.05
C ASN A 48 12.04 7.96 11.99
N ILE A 49 10.71 7.96 11.89
CA ILE A 49 9.92 6.72 11.76
C ILE A 49 10.33 5.96 10.50
N CYS A 50 10.46 6.64 9.35
CA CYS A 50 10.88 5.99 8.10
C CYS A 50 12.29 5.40 8.21
N GLN A 51 13.20 6.04 8.95
CA GLN A 51 14.55 5.55 9.22
C GLN A 51 14.57 4.38 10.21
N GLU A 52 13.78 4.43 11.29
CA GLU A 52 13.64 3.35 12.28
C GLU A 52 13.05 2.09 11.65
N GLU A 53 12.08 2.25 10.75
CA GLU A 53 11.57 1.15 9.93
C GLU A 53 12.61 0.67 8.88
N GLY A 54 13.70 1.39 8.69
CA GLY A 54 14.80 1.00 7.80
C GLY A 54 14.48 1.14 6.31
N PHE A 55 13.34 1.74 5.94
CA PHE A 55 13.02 2.01 4.54
C PHE A 55 13.43 3.39 4.05
N GLY A 56 13.58 4.38 4.94
CA GLY A 56 13.98 5.73 4.57
C GLY A 56 13.08 6.29 3.47
N HIS A 57 13.66 6.51 2.28
CA HIS A 57 12.95 7.03 1.11
C HIS A 57 12.70 5.97 0.02
N THR A 58 12.91 4.69 0.32
CA THR A 58 12.82 3.59 -0.64
C THR A 58 11.89 2.52 -0.07
N THR A 59 10.58 2.78 -0.12
CA THR A 59 9.54 1.95 0.53
C THR A 59 9.00 0.86 -0.40
N CYS A 60 8.65 -0.29 0.14
CA CYS A 60 7.95 -1.38 -0.55
C CYS A 60 6.71 -1.83 0.23
N THR A 61 5.80 -2.57 -0.40
CA THR A 61 4.53 -2.97 0.22
C THR A 61 4.71 -3.78 1.51
N VAL A 62 5.73 -4.64 1.59
CA VAL A 62 6.04 -5.37 2.83
C VAL A 62 6.52 -4.42 3.95
N ASP A 63 7.18 -3.30 3.60
CA ASP A 63 7.57 -2.30 4.60
C ASP A 63 6.32 -1.66 5.23
N LEU A 64 5.29 -1.39 4.43
CA LEU A 64 4.02 -0.84 4.86
C LEU A 64 3.30 -1.75 5.88
N CYS A 65 3.44 -3.07 5.78
CA CYS A 65 2.81 -4.01 6.73
C CYS A 65 3.39 -3.85 8.15
N TYR A 66 4.71 -3.73 8.28
CA TYR A 66 5.30 -3.45 9.59
C TYR A 66 4.96 -2.06 10.08
N LEU A 67 4.84 -1.08 9.17
CA LEU A 67 4.42 0.25 9.56
C LEU A 67 2.98 0.24 10.10
N LEU A 68 2.07 -0.54 9.50
CA LEU A 68 0.73 -0.79 10.06
C LEU A 68 0.81 -1.46 11.43
N LYS A 69 1.67 -2.48 11.59
CA LYS A 69 1.91 -3.14 12.89
C LYS A 69 2.41 -2.16 13.95
N ARG A 70 3.30 -1.21 13.61
CA ARG A 70 3.82 -0.20 14.55
C ARG A 70 2.70 0.64 15.17
N PHE A 71 1.62 0.86 14.43
CA PHE A 71 0.43 1.61 14.90
C PHE A 71 -0.72 0.68 15.30
N ASP A 72 -0.44 -0.59 15.58
CA ASP A 72 -1.40 -1.60 16.04
C ASP A 72 -2.64 -1.75 15.13
N ILE A 73 -2.47 -1.54 13.83
CA ILE A 73 -3.54 -1.72 12.84
C ILE A 73 -3.60 -3.19 12.44
N GLU A 74 -4.71 -3.87 12.70
CA GLU A 74 -4.95 -5.23 12.21
C GLU A 74 -4.97 -5.25 10.68
N HIS A 75 -4.14 -6.09 10.07
CA HIS A 75 -4.03 -6.16 8.62
C HIS A 75 -3.58 -7.54 8.12
N CYS A 76 -3.72 -7.74 6.81
CA CYS A 76 -3.09 -8.82 6.08
C CYS A 76 -2.66 -8.35 4.69
N MET A 77 -1.67 -9.04 4.11
CA MET A 77 -1.17 -8.77 2.76
C MET A 77 -1.40 -9.98 1.87
N TYR A 78 -1.94 -9.75 0.67
CA TYR A 78 -1.96 -10.74 -0.41
C TYR A 78 -0.98 -10.30 -1.50
N THR A 79 -0.12 -11.21 -1.93
CA THR A 79 0.86 -10.93 -2.99
C THR A 79 1.26 -12.22 -3.70
N THR A 80 1.50 -12.17 -5.00
CA THR A 80 2.15 -13.26 -5.76
C THR A 80 3.67 -13.14 -5.78
N ARG A 81 4.21 -12.10 -5.14
CA ARG A 81 5.64 -11.81 -5.09
C ARG A 81 6.09 -11.58 -3.66
N GLN A 82 6.87 -12.54 -3.15
CA GLN A 82 7.50 -12.49 -1.83
C GLN A 82 9.03 -12.33 -1.91
N SER A 83 9.52 -11.84 -3.06
CA SER A 83 10.93 -11.59 -3.31
C SER A 83 11.14 -10.20 -3.92
N PRO A 84 12.30 -9.56 -3.67
CA PRO A 84 12.63 -8.27 -4.26
C PRO A 84 12.57 -8.35 -5.80
N ASN A 85 11.89 -7.42 -6.43
CA ASN A 85 11.97 -7.25 -7.88
C ASN A 85 13.19 -6.39 -8.21
N ILE A 86 14.29 -7.01 -8.63
CA ILE A 86 15.56 -6.31 -8.91
C ILE A 86 15.38 -5.17 -9.93
N ARG A 87 14.56 -5.36 -10.98
CA ARG A 87 14.26 -4.31 -11.97
C ARG A 87 13.49 -3.14 -11.37
N SER A 88 12.50 -3.43 -10.55
CA SER A 88 11.78 -2.37 -9.83
C SER A 88 12.69 -1.65 -8.85
N LEU A 89 13.64 -2.38 -8.27
CA LEU A 89 14.51 -1.87 -7.24
C LEU A 89 15.60 -0.96 -7.79
N SER A 90 16.15 -1.26 -8.97
CA SER A 90 17.06 -0.36 -9.66
C SER A 90 16.40 0.99 -9.99
N ASN A 91 15.09 1.01 -10.22
CA ASN A 91 14.35 2.27 -10.42
C ASN A 91 14.13 3.04 -9.10
N LEU A 92 14.16 2.34 -7.97
CA LEU A 92 13.95 2.90 -6.63
C LEU A 92 15.26 3.32 -5.95
N SER A 93 16.41 2.91 -6.50
CA SER A 93 17.73 3.04 -5.90
C SER A 93 18.71 3.70 -6.86
N ASN A 94 19.37 4.77 -6.43
CA ASN A 94 20.30 5.55 -7.27
C ASN A 94 21.65 4.85 -7.55
N ASN A 95 21.94 3.70 -6.94
CA ASN A 95 23.13 2.89 -7.23
C ASN A 95 22.96 1.39 -6.88
N THR A 96 23.95 0.58 -7.30
CA THR A 96 23.97 -0.88 -7.13
C THR A 96 24.09 -1.31 -5.66
N SER A 97 24.96 -0.67 -4.87
CA SER A 97 25.15 -1.03 -3.46
C SER A 97 23.91 -0.77 -2.60
N ASN A 98 23.12 0.25 -2.92
CA ASN A 98 21.84 0.50 -2.25
C ASN A 98 20.74 -0.47 -2.72
N THR A 99 20.84 -0.99 -3.96
CA THR A 99 19.94 -2.05 -4.47
C THR A 99 20.10 -3.32 -3.64
N ASP A 100 21.32 -3.77 -3.36
CA ASP A 100 21.55 -4.99 -2.57
C ASP A 100 21.05 -4.86 -1.13
N LYS A 101 21.24 -3.69 -0.51
CA LYS A 101 20.75 -3.40 0.84
C LYS A 101 19.23 -3.46 0.91
N VAL A 102 18.54 -2.84 -0.05
CA VAL A 102 17.07 -2.84 -0.08
C VAL A 102 16.53 -4.23 -0.41
N ALA A 103 17.16 -4.98 -1.33
CA ALA A 103 16.78 -6.35 -1.63
C ALA A 103 16.91 -7.23 -0.38
N THR A 104 18.03 -7.11 0.34
CA THR A 104 18.26 -7.83 1.60
C THR A 104 17.21 -7.46 2.65
N ARG A 105 16.86 -6.18 2.79
CA ARG A 105 15.81 -5.72 3.71
C ARG A 105 14.46 -6.35 3.40
N ILE A 106 14.03 -6.28 2.14
CA ILE A 106 12.74 -6.81 1.68
C ILE A 106 12.68 -8.31 1.92
N SER A 107 13.72 -9.06 1.54
CA SER A 107 13.78 -10.51 1.76
C SER A 107 13.68 -10.86 3.24
N LYS A 108 14.41 -10.15 4.11
CA LYS A 108 14.32 -10.35 5.57
C LYS A 108 12.92 -10.07 6.09
N ARG A 109 12.26 -9.00 5.64
CA ARG A 109 10.90 -8.67 6.07
C ARG A 109 9.88 -9.73 5.66
N PHE A 110 10.01 -10.36 4.49
CA PHE A 110 9.18 -11.52 4.14
C PHE A 110 9.47 -12.73 5.03
N ILE A 111 10.75 -13.07 5.25
CA ILE A 111 11.16 -14.21 6.09
C ILE A 111 10.65 -14.06 7.53
N TYR A 112 10.75 -12.85 8.09
CA TYR A 112 10.41 -12.59 9.49
C TYR A 112 8.97 -12.10 9.69
N ALA A 113 8.13 -12.01 8.65
CA ALA A 113 6.77 -11.48 8.78
C ALA A 113 5.95 -12.28 9.81
N SER A 114 5.95 -13.61 9.69
CA SER A 114 5.16 -14.49 10.56
C SER A 114 5.58 -14.40 12.03
N VAL A 115 6.89 -14.38 12.32
CA VAL A 115 7.39 -14.21 13.71
C VAL A 115 7.16 -12.80 14.27
N ASN A 116 6.83 -11.84 13.40
CA ASN A 116 6.39 -10.51 13.76
C ASN A 116 4.87 -10.38 13.62
N ASP A 117 4.08 -11.45 13.69
CA ASP A 117 2.61 -11.42 13.64
C ASP A 117 2.02 -10.73 12.40
N ILE A 118 2.79 -10.62 11.30
CA ILE A 118 2.34 -10.04 10.05
C ILE A 118 1.88 -11.17 9.13
N LYS A 119 0.59 -11.16 8.80
CA LYS A 119 -0.05 -12.15 7.94
C LYS A 119 0.19 -11.82 6.47
N ILE A 120 0.96 -12.65 5.78
CA ILE A 120 1.19 -12.56 4.34
C ILE A 120 0.71 -13.85 3.68
N PHE A 121 -0.15 -13.71 2.67
CA PHE A 121 -0.71 -14.79 1.89
C PHE A 121 -0.19 -14.74 0.45
N ASP A 122 0.22 -15.90 -0.07
CA ASP A 122 0.55 -16.02 -1.49
C ASP A 122 -0.74 -16.08 -2.32
N GLY A 123 -0.85 -15.19 -3.31
CA GLY A 123 -1.97 -15.18 -4.25
C GLY A 123 -2.56 -13.80 -4.54
N VAL A 124 -3.66 -13.82 -5.30
CA VAL A 124 -4.44 -12.65 -5.68
C VAL A 124 -5.83 -12.73 -5.08
N LEU A 125 -6.38 -11.59 -4.66
CA LEU A 125 -7.77 -11.49 -4.23
C LEU A 125 -8.68 -11.28 -5.43
N SER A 126 -9.85 -11.93 -5.40
CA SER A 126 -10.92 -11.60 -6.34
C SER A 126 -11.54 -10.24 -5.98
N VAL A 127 -12.21 -9.61 -6.94
CA VAL A 127 -13.01 -8.40 -6.68
C VAL A 127 -14.06 -8.66 -5.60
N LYS A 128 -14.65 -9.86 -5.58
CA LYS A 128 -15.65 -10.26 -4.58
C LYS A 128 -15.05 -10.27 -3.16
N ASP A 129 -13.83 -10.80 -3.01
CA ASP A 129 -13.15 -10.84 -1.71
C ASP A 129 -12.75 -9.43 -1.26
N LEU A 130 -12.26 -8.60 -2.19
CA LEU A 130 -11.93 -7.20 -1.91
C LEU A 130 -13.17 -6.40 -1.47
N VAL A 131 -14.29 -6.56 -2.17
CA VAL A 131 -15.57 -5.94 -1.78
C VAL A 131 -16.02 -6.46 -0.42
N SER A 132 -15.93 -7.77 -0.17
CA SER A 132 -16.26 -8.35 1.13
C SER A 132 -15.41 -7.76 2.26
N HIS A 133 -14.11 -7.57 2.05
CA HIS A 133 -13.22 -6.91 3.01
C HIS A 133 -13.66 -5.47 3.25
N ILE A 134 -13.90 -4.69 2.20
CA ILE A 134 -14.35 -3.30 2.33
C ILE A 134 -15.66 -3.23 3.11
N VAL A 135 -16.62 -4.11 2.85
CA VAL A 135 -17.92 -4.12 3.53
C VAL A 135 -17.80 -4.44 5.03
N HIS A 136 -16.94 -5.39 5.41
CA HIS A 136 -16.98 -5.98 6.77
C HIS A 136 -15.78 -5.64 7.65
N LYS A 137 -14.66 -5.19 7.07
CA LYS A 137 -13.36 -5.06 7.76
C LYS A 137 -12.76 -3.66 7.68
N GLY A 138 -13.11 -2.87 6.67
CA GLY A 138 -12.61 -1.51 6.52
C GLY A 138 -11.86 -1.27 5.21
N PRO A 139 -11.11 -0.17 5.10
CA PRO A 139 -10.43 0.20 3.85
C PRO A 139 -9.40 -0.86 3.41
N ALA A 140 -9.05 -0.80 2.12
CA ALA A 140 -8.01 -1.62 1.52
C ALA A 140 -6.98 -0.73 0.82
N ILE A 141 -5.68 -1.07 0.98
CA ILE A 141 -4.58 -0.42 0.26
C ILE A 141 -4.21 -1.33 -0.91
N VAL A 142 -4.33 -0.83 -2.14
CA VAL A 142 -4.13 -1.62 -3.36
C VAL A 142 -3.00 -1.00 -4.18
N LEU A 143 -1.99 -1.82 -4.51
CA LEU A 143 -0.96 -1.42 -5.46
C LEU A 143 -1.53 -1.49 -6.88
N VAL A 144 -1.47 -0.38 -7.59
CA VAL A 144 -2.01 -0.23 -8.95
C VAL A 144 -0.94 0.32 -9.89
N ASP A 145 -1.10 0.05 -11.19
CA ASP A 145 -0.32 0.73 -12.23
C ASP A 145 -1.01 2.06 -12.56
N ALA A 146 -0.34 3.18 -12.24
CA ALA A 146 -0.86 4.52 -12.49
C ALA A 146 -1.13 4.80 -13.98
N GLY A 147 -0.42 4.12 -14.90
CA GLY A 147 -0.66 4.22 -16.34
C GLY A 147 -1.92 3.51 -16.82
N LEU A 148 -2.54 2.66 -15.98
CA LEU A 148 -3.82 2.00 -16.25
C LEU A 148 -4.99 2.71 -15.57
N LEU A 149 -4.72 3.65 -14.67
CA LEU A 149 -5.77 4.44 -14.03
C LEU A 149 -6.33 5.45 -15.03
N SER A 150 -7.65 5.47 -15.16
CA SER A 150 -8.38 6.50 -15.91
C SER A 150 -9.35 7.21 -14.98
N CYS A 151 -9.48 8.52 -15.16
CA CYS A 151 -10.42 9.32 -14.39
C CYS A 151 -11.71 9.51 -15.17
N ASP A 152 -12.84 9.06 -14.63
CA ASP A 152 -14.13 9.21 -15.29
C ASP A 152 -14.65 10.65 -15.34
N LEU A 153 -14.12 11.53 -14.49
CA LEU A 153 -14.52 12.94 -14.46
C LEU A 153 -13.74 13.77 -15.48
N CYS A 154 -12.40 13.70 -15.46
CA CYS A 154 -11.56 14.51 -16.35
C CYS A 154 -11.13 13.79 -17.64
N LYS A 155 -11.46 12.49 -17.80
CA LYS A 155 -11.09 11.62 -18.92
C LYS A 155 -9.58 11.53 -19.20
N HIS A 156 -8.75 11.95 -18.25
CA HIS A 156 -7.31 11.77 -18.31
C HIS A 156 -6.98 10.26 -18.32
N ASN A 157 -5.96 9.88 -19.11
CA ASN A 157 -5.55 8.50 -19.40
C ASN A 157 -6.59 7.58 -20.08
N LYS A 158 -7.78 8.08 -20.47
CA LYS A 158 -8.80 7.23 -21.10
C LYS A 158 -8.37 6.66 -22.47
N LEU A 159 -7.66 7.47 -23.26
CA LEU A 159 -7.16 7.07 -24.58
C LEU A 159 -6.12 5.94 -24.49
N THR A 160 -5.29 5.90 -23.46
CA THR A 160 -4.26 4.85 -23.29
C THR A 160 -4.82 3.49 -22.85
N VAL A 161 -6.06 3.44 -22.34
CA VAL A 161 -6.70 2.21 -21.84
C VAL A 161 -7.60 1.58 -22.91
N GLU A 162 -8.22 2.36 -23.80
CA GLU A 162 -9.09 1.84 -24.88
C GLU A 162 -8.32 1.16 -26.04
N PHE A 163 -6.98 1.30 -26.11
CA PHE A 163 -6.13 0.70 -27.16
C PHE A 163 -5.19 -0.42 -26.67
N ARG A 164 -5.41 -0.99 -25.48
CA ARG A 164 -4.67 -2.16 -24.95
C ARG A 164 -5.60 -3.35 -24.78
#